data_AF-A0A090F511-F1
#
_entry.id   AF-A0A090F511-F1
#
_cell.length_a   1.000
_cell.length_b   1.000
_cell.length_c   1.000
_cell.angle_alpha   90.00
_cell.angle_beta   90.00
_cell.angle_gamma   90.00
#
_symmetry.space_group_name_H-M   'P 1'
#
loop_
_entity.id
_entity.type
_entity.pdbx_description
1 polymer ?
#
loop_
_entity_poly.entity_id
_entity_poly.type
_entity_poly.pdbx_seq_one_letter_code
_entity_poly.pdbx_strand_id
1 'polypeptide(L)'
;MAQNIYDHPDFFLGYVMFRDHEPDGAVRTCTTLPPGRVDRSPCGTGSSANLAALFARGLVKVGDARLSRSIIGGEFTAEAIGETEIGGRKAVLPRITGRGYVYGRSQLQPFPAGFVLSDTWGPQVDLLT
;
A
#
# COMPACT_ATOMS: atom_id res chain seq x y z
N MET A 1 -2.18 0.89 -8.73
CA MET A 1 -1.90 2.33 -8.87
C MET A 1 -0.42 2.56 -8.65
N ALA A 2 0.29 2.96 -9.70
CA ALA A 2 1.34 3.95 -9.54
C ALA A 2 0.64 5.32 -9.69
N GLN A 3 0.96 6.30 -8.85
CA GLN A 3 0.53 7.68 -9.10
C GLN A 3 1.64 8.36 -9.90
N ASN A 4 1.31 8.80 -11.10
CA ASN A 4 2.25 9.50 -11.97
C ASN A 4 2.49 10.90 -11.42
N ILE A 5 3.68 11.12 -10.85
CA ILE A 5 4.24 12.44 -10.57
C ILE A 5 5.49 12.57 -11.45
N TYR A 6 5.28 12.58 -12.78
CA TYR A 6 6.33 12.24 -13.74
C TYR A 6 7.33 13.36 -14.08
N ASP A 7 7.14 14.58 -13.60
CA ASP A 7 7.95 15.76 -13.98
C ASP A 7 8.87 16.30 -12.85
N HIS A 8 9.30 15.45 -11.90
CA HIS A 8 10.32 15.84 -10.91
C HIS A 8 11.59 14.97 -11.05
N PRO A 9 12.80 15.57 -11.18
CA PRO A 9 14.03 14.82 -11.48
C PRO A 9 14.44 13.83 -10.37
N ASP A 10 13.95 14.02 -9.14
CA ASP A 10 14.22 13.15 -7.99
C ASP A 10 13.17 12.02 -7.78
N PHE A 11 12.21 11.85 -8.71
CA PHE A 11 11.09 10.93 -8.50
C PHE A 11 11.38 9.51 -9.01
N PHE A 12 11.61 8.57 -8.09
CA PHE A 12 11.70 7.14 -8.40
C PHE A 12 10.39 6.39 -8.07
N LEU A 13 10.08 5.35 -8.85
CA LEU A 13 8.93 4.49 -8.60
C LEU A 13 9.20 3.55 -7.40
N GLY A 14 8.81 3.97 -6.19
CA GLY A 14 9.08 3.20 -4.97
C GLY A 14 8.40 1.83 -4.90
N TYR A 15 7.15 1.71 -5.38
CA TYR A 15 6.43 0.43 -5.51
C TYR A 15 5.21 0.54 -6.42
N VAL A 16 4.69 -0.62 -6.85
CA VAL A 16 3.45 -0.76 -7.63
C VAL A 16 2.43 -1.54 -6.82
N MET A 17 1.18 -1.09 -6.82
CA MET A 17 0.04 -1.88 -6.34
C MET A 17 -0.82 -2.36 -7.51
N PHE A 18 -0.85 -3.66 -7.78
CA PHE A 18 -1.89 -4.26 -8.63
C PHE A 18 -3.21 -4.25 -7.86
N ARG A 19 -4.32 -4.00 -8.57
CA ARG A 19 -5.66 -3.98 -7.97
C ARG A 19 -6.71 -4.50 -8.94
N ASP A 20 -7.77 -5.08 -8.40
CA ASP A 20 -8.96 -5.50 -9.13
C ASP A 20 -10.23 -5.29 -8.28
N HIS A 21 -11.41 -5.43 -8.88
CA HIS A 21 -12.71 -5.33 -8.21
C HIS A 21 -13.39 -6.70 -8.10
N GLU A 22 -13.76 -7.10 -6.89
CA GLU A 22 -14.41 -8.38 -6.63
C GLU A 22 -15.95 -8.26 -6.63
N PRO A 23 -16.71 -9.37 -6.84
CA PRO A 23 -18.17 -9.31 -6.94
C PRO A 23 -18.90 -8.78 -5.70
N ASP A 24 -18.27 -8.83 -4.52
CA ASP A 24 -18.78 -8.24 -3.27
C ASP A 24 -18.46 -6.74 -3.13
N GLY A 25 -17.83 -6.13 -4.15
CA GLY A 25 -17.43 -4.73 -4.16
C GLY A 25 -16.10 -4.44 -3.46
N ALA A 26 -15.40 -5.47 -2.96
CA ALA A 26 -14.06 -5.30 -2.41
C ALA A 26 -13.04 -4.94 -3.51
N VAL A 27 -12.01 -4.19 -3.13
CA VAL A 27 -10.83 -3.96 -3.97
C VAL A 27 -9.77 -4.99 -3.59
N ARG A 28 -9.54 -5.98 -4.45
CA ARG A 28 -8.39 -6.89 -4.30
C ARG A 28 -7.11 -6.11 -4.57
N THR A 29 -6.07 -6.33 -3.77
CA THR A 29 -4.79 -5.62 -3.86
C THR A 29 -3.59 -6.56 -3.77
N CYS A 30 -2.52 -6.21 -4.47
CA CYS A 30 -1.21 -6.83 -4.36
C CYS A 30 -0.13 -5.76 -4.57
N THR A 31 0.46 -5.27 -3.48
CA THR A 31 1.56 -4.28 -3.53
C THR A 31 2.90 -4.99 -3.60
N THR A 32 3.68 -4.74 -4.65
CA THR A 32 5.03 -5.27 -4.82
C THR A 32 6.07 -4.34 -4.20
N LEU A 33 6.84 -4.83 -3.24
CA LEU A 33 7.93 -4.11 -2.60
C LEU A 33 9.28 -4.65 -3.08
N PRO A 34 10.26 -3.77 -3.37
CA PRO A 34 11.65 -4.18 -3.57
C PRO A 34 12.20 -5.00 -2.38
N PRO A 35 13.14 -5.93 -2.61
CA PRO A 35 13.71 -6.31 -3.91
C PRO A 35 12.96 -7.45 -4.64
N GLY A 36 11.71 -7.78 -4.25
CA GLY A 36 10.95 -8.85 -4.91
C GLY A 36 9.93 -9.58 -4.02
N ARG A 37 9.10 -8.86 -3.28
CA ARG A 37 8.08 -9.45 -2.39
C ARG A 37 6.75 -8.71 -2.45
N VAL A 38 5.68 -9.33 -1.98
CA VAL A 38 4.34 -8.71 -1.91
C VAL A 38 3.94 -8.38 -0.48
N ASP A 39 3.13 -7.34 -0.30
CA ASP A 39 2.44 -7.06 0.96
C ASP A 39 1.45 -8.20 1.27
N ARG A 40 1.42 -8.62 2.54
CA ARG A 40 0.46 -9.62 3.06
C ARG A 40 -0.83 -8.92 3.52
N SER A 41 -0.74 -7.65 3.89
CA SER A 41 -1.88 -6.79 4.16
C SER A 41 -2.45 -6.21 2.85
N PRO A 42 -3.65 -5.60 2.87
CA PRO A 42 -4.19 -4.86 1.72
C PRO A 42 -3.44 -3.56 1.36
N CYS A 43 -2.29 -3.30 1.99
CA CYS A 43 -1.49 -2.09 1.89
C CYS A 43 -2.28 -0.83 2.28
N GLY A 44 -2.07 -0.33 3.51
CA GLY A 44 -2.80 0.84 4.02
C GLY A 44 -2.58 2.11 3.17
N THR A 45 -1.32 2.42 2.82
CA THR A 45 -0.98 3.55 1.95
C THR A 45 -1.51 3.38 0.53
N GLY A 46 -1.42 2.16 -0.04
CA GLY A 46 -1.99 1.82 -1.33
C GLY A 46 -3.51 1.97 -1.36
N SER A 47 -4.19 1.55 -0.28
CA SER A 47 -5.64 1.69 -0.09
C SER A 47 -6.06 3.15 0.03
N SER A 48 -5.30 3.98 0.76
CA SER A 48 -5.48 5.44 0.84
C SER A 48 -5.32 6.13 -0.52
N ALA A 49 -4.27 5.77 -1.28
CA ALA A 49 -4.06 6.31 -2.62
C ALA A 49 -5.18 5.87 -3.59
N ASN A 50 -5.63 4.62 -3.48
CA ASN A 50 -6.77 4.08 -4.21
C ASN A 50 -8.06 4.85 -3.93
N LEU A 51 -8.35 5.12 -2.65
CA LEU A 51 -9.47 5.93 -2.20
C LEU A 51 -9.42 7.35 -2.80
N ALA A 52 -8.25 8.00 -2.81
CA ALA A 52 -8.06 9.33 -3.39
C ALA A 52 -8.40 9.37 -4.90
N ALA A 53 -8.00 8.36 -5.68
CA ALA A 53 -8.34 8.33 -7.11
C ALA A 53 -9.80 7.91 -7.38
N LEU A 54 -10.43 7.12 -6.51
CA LEU A 54 -11.87 6.86 -6.60
C LEU A 54 -12.66 8.13 -6.29
N PHE A 55 -12.23 8.89 -5.27
CA PHE A 55 -12.79 10.20 -4.92
C PHE A 55 -12.66 11.21 -6.06
N ALA A 56 -11.47 11.35 -6.64
CA ALA A 56 -11.24 12.23 -7.81
C ALA A 56 -12.05 11.83 -9.06
N ARG A 57 -12.58 10.60 -9.12
CA ARG A 57 -13.46 10.10 -10.18
C ARG A 57 -14.95 10.16 -9.84
N GLY A 58 -15.31 10.68 -8.66
CA GLY A 58 -16.71 10.70 -8.16
C GLY A 58 -17.28 9.32 -7.81
N LEU A 59 -16.44 8.28 -7.67
CA LEU A 59 -16.85 6.91 -7.34
C LEU A 59 -16.88 6.63 -5.82
N VAL A 60 -16.43 7.60 -5.03
CA VAL A 60 -16.39 7.65 -3.57
C VAL A 60 -16.61 9.10 -3.17
N LYS A 61 -17.41 9.36 -2.13
CA LYS A 61 -17.57 10.68 -1.48
C LYS A 61 -17.17 10.60 0.00
N VAL A 62 -17.09 11.74 0.68
CA VAL A 62 -16.91 11.77 2.13
C VAL A 62 -18.07 11.02 2.81
N GLY A 63 -17.73 10.15 3.76
CA GLY A 63 -18.63 9.22 4.44
C GLY A 63 -18.68 7.81 3.81
N ASP A 64 -18.20 7.62 2.60
CA ASP A 64 -18.16 6.28 1.98
C ASP A 64 -16.98 5.44 2.51
N ALA A 65 -17.18 4.12 2.52
CA ALA A 65 -16.16 3.12 2.83
C ALA A 65 -15.98 2.12 1.69
N ARG A 66 -14.78 1.55 1.57
CA ARG A 66 -14.44 0.45 0.67
C ARG A 66 -13.68 -0.64 1.43
N LEU A 67 -14.06 -1.89 1.22
CA LEU A 67 -13.27 -3.03 1.69
C LEU A 67 -12.06 -3.21 0.78
N SER A 68 -10.87 -3.28 1.35
CA SER A 68 -9.62 -3.56 0.64
C SER A 68 -9.11 -4.92 1.11
N ARG A 69 -8.83 -5.83 0.17
CA ARG A 69 -8.51 -7.23 0.44
C ARG A 69 -7.17 -7.61 -0.17
N SER A 70 -6.28 -8.24 0.59
CA SER A 70 -4.93 -8.58 0.14
C SER A 70 -4.89 -9.86 -0.71
N ILE A 71 -3.75 -10.15 -1.33
CA ILE A 71 -3.53 -11.41 -2.08
C ILE A 71 -3.73 -12.68 -1.22
N ILE A 72 -3.54 -12.61 0.10
CA ILE A 72 -3.81 -13.73 1.04
C ILE A 72 -5.18 -13.66 1.73
N GLY A 73 -6.06 -12.73 1.31
CA GLY A 73 -7.42 -12.60 1.87
C GLY A 73 -7.52 -11.85 3.20
N GLY A 74 -6.43 -11.22 3.67
CA GLY A 74 -6.52 -10.26 4.79
C GLY A 74 -7.29 -9.01 4.35
N GLU A 75 -7.95 -8.32 5.28
CA GLU A 75 -8.87 -7.21 4.97
C GLU A 75 -8.62 -5.95 5.81
N PHE A 76 -8.85 -4.80 5.19
CA PHE A 76 -8.91 -3.47 5.79
C PHE A 76 -10.16 -2.74 5.29
N THR A 77 -10.78 -1.94 6.15
CA THR A 77 -11.78 -0.95 5.73
C THR A 77 -11.07 0.36 5.44
N ALA A 78 -11.29 0.94 4.25
CA ALA A 78 -10.78 2.25 3.86
C ALA A 78 -11.94 3.26 3.73
N GLU A 79 -11.99 4.26 4.61
CA GLU A 79 -13.06 5.25 4.70
C GLU A 79 -12.58 6.63 4.25
N ALA A 80 -13.40 7.37 3.49
CA ALA A 80 -13.16 8.77 3.16
C ALA A 80 -13.77 9.66 4.25
N ILE A 81 -13.00 10.02 5.28
CA ILE A 81 -13.52 10.71 6.46
C ILE A 81 -13.56 12.23 6.33
N GLY A 82 -13.03 12.78 5.24
CA GLY A 82 -13.07 14.20 4.92
C GLY A 82 -12.29 14.55 3.66
N GLU A 83 -12.28 15.83 3.32
CA GLU A 83 -11.47 16.43 2.25
C GLU A 83 -10.51 17.45 2.84
N THR A 84 -9.39 17.68 2.16
CA THR A 84 -8.42 18.74 2.47
C THR A 84 -7.71 19.17 1.18
N GLU A 85 -6.74 20.07 1.29
CA GLU A 85 -5.90 20.50 0.18
C GLU A 85 -4.41 20.35 0.54
N ILE A 86 -3.61 19.87 -0.43
CA ILE A 86 -2.16 19.75 -0.30
C ILE A 86 -1.53 20.43 -1.52
N GLY A 87 -0.92 21.60 -1.32
CA GLY A 87 -0.23 22.36 -2.36
C GLY A 87 -1.10 22.67 -3.59
N GLY A 88 -2.26 23.30 -3.37
CA GLY A 88 -3.20 23.68 -4.44
C GLY A 88 -4.07 22.54 -4.97
N ARG A 89 -3.95 21.32 -4.43
CA ARG A 89 -4.61 20.12 -4.96
C ARG A 89 -5.51 19.46 -3.92
N LYS A 90 -6.78 19.19 -4.30
CA LYS A 90 -7.73 18.41 -3.49
C LYS A 90 -7.14 17.06 -3.08
N ALA A 91 -7.30 16.72 -1.81
CA ALA A 91 -6.92 15.46 -1.20
C ALA A 91 -8.07 14.91 -0.35
N VAL A 92 -8.11 13.58 -0.19
CA VAL A 92 -9.02 12.91 0.77
C VAL A 92 -8.28 12.72 2.09
N LEU A 93 -9.01 12.74 3.20
CA LEU A 93 -8.55 12.26 4.50
C LEU A 93 -8.97 10.78 4.63
N PRO A 94 -8.04 9.81 4.48
CA PRO A 94 -8.36 8.39 4.62
C PRO A 94 -8.32 7.95 6.09
N ARG A 95 -9.26 7.08 6.49
CA ARG A 95 -9.09 6.21 7.66
C ARG A 95 -8.94 4.78 7.18
N ILE A 96 -7.90 4.10 7.64
CA ILE A 96 -7.66 2.66 7.39
C ILE A 96 -7.85 1.91 8.69
N THR A 97 -8.80 0.98 8.71
CA THR A 97 -9.13 0.15 9.88
C THR A 97 -8.71 -1.29 9.62
N GLY A 98 -7.97 -1.88 10.55
CA GLY A 98 -7.41 -3.23 10.46
C GLY A 98 -7.14 -3.84 11.84
N ARG A 99 -6.51 -5.03 11.88
CA ARG A 99 -6.22 -5.75 13.13
C ARG A 99 -4.73 -6.07 13.24
N GLY A 100 -4.15 -5.78 14.40
CA GLY A 100 -2.80 -6.19 14.78
C GLY A 100 -2.83 -7.31 15.82
N TYR A 101 -1.87 -8.22 15.76
CA TYR A 101 -1.77 -9.38 16.66
C TYR A 101 -0.36 -9.50 17.21
N VAL A 102 -0.22 -9.58 18.54
CA VAL A 102 1.06 -9.88 19.20
C VAL A 102 1.27 -11.39 19.16
N TYR A 103 2.33 -11.83 18.46
CA TYR A 103 2.61 -13.25 18.24
C TYR A 103 3.89 -13.76 18.94
N GLY A 104 4.65 -12.86 19.59
CA GLY A 104 5.87 -13.22 20.29
C GLY A 104 6.66 -12.00 20.78
N ARG A 105 7.79 -12.26 21.45
CA ARG A 105 8.76 -11.26 21.90
C ARG A 105 10.18 -11.81 21.66
N SER A 106 11.05 -10.97 21.11
CA SER A 106 12.44 -11.34 20.78
C SER A 106 13.44 -10.38 21.41
N GLN A 107 14.65 -10.86 21.68
CA GLN A 107 15.83 -10.06 22.01
C GLN A 107 16.94 -10.51 21.04
N LEU A 108 17.56 -9.56 20.33
CA LEU A 108 18.33 -9.85 19.11
C LEU A 108 19.83 -9.52 19.21
N GLN A 109 20.63 -10.48 18.72
CA GLN A 109 22.04 -10.44 18.28
C GLN A 109 22.22 -11.63 17.29
N PRO A 110 23.27 -11.73 16.44
CA PRO A 110 24.41 -10.84 16.21
C PRO A 110 24.39 -10.24 14.77
N PHE A 111 25.36 -10.59 13.90
CA PHE A 111 25.55 -10.15 12.49
C PHE A 111 25.31 -8.65 12.23
N PRO A 112 26.24 -7.76 12.64
CA PRO A 112 26.02 -6.30 12.60
C PRO A 112 25.78 -5.71 11.21
N ALA A 113 26.26 -6.36 10.14
CA ALA A 113 26.03 -5.94 8.75
C ALA A 113 24.86 -6.69 8.06
N GLY A 114 24.36 -7.78 8.65
CA GLY A 114 23.46 -8.72 7.95
C GLY A 114 24.11 -9.36 6.71
N PHE A 115 23.29 -10.01 5.89
CA PHE A 115 23.60 -10.43 4.52
C PHE A 115 22.30 -10.69 3.76
N VAL A 116 22.39 -10.73 2.43
CA VAL A 116 21.26 -10.97 1.51
C VAL A 116 21.65 -11.99 0.44
N LEU A 117 20.68 -12.75 -0.07
CA LEU A 117 20.86 -13.72 -1.15
C LEU A 117 19.66 -13.64 -2.11
N SER A 118 19.90 -13.70 -3.42
CA SER A 118 18.87 -13.48 -4.46
C SER A 118 17.76 -14.54 -4.45
N ASP A 119 18.07 -15.76 -4.01
CA ASP A 119 17.15 -16.90 -3.90
C ASP A 119 15.97 -16.65 -2.93
N THR A 120 16.18 -15.80 -1.93
CA THR A 120 15.26 -15.59 -0.80
C THR A 120 14.82 -14.13 -0.65
N TRP A 121 15.60 -13.18 -1.14
CA TRP A 121 15.25 -11.76 -1.13
C TRP A 121 14.53 -11.31 -2.40
N GLY A 122 14.82 -11.93 -3.54
CA GLY A 122 14.21 -11.63 -4.83
C GLY A 122 15.22 -11.22 -5.90
N PRO A 123 14.77 -11.08 -7.17
CA PRO A 123 15.64 -10.88 -8.32
C PRO A 123 16.33 -9.51 -8.36
N GLN A 124 15.91 -8.55 -7.52
CA GLN A 124 16.50 -7.21 -7.46
C GLN A 124 17.36 -7.02 -6.21
N VAL A 125 17.98 -8.09 -5.69
CA VAL A 125 18.74 -8.06 -4.43
C VAL A 125 19.87 -7.02 -4.44
N ASP A 126 20.43 -6.73 -5.61
CA ASP A 126 21.47 -5.73 -5.85
C ASP A 126 21.01 -4.28 -5.54
N LEU A 127 19.70 -4.05 -5.32
CA LEU A 127 19.18 -2.78 -4.79
C LEU A 127 19.44 -2.60 -3.27
N LEU A 128 19.98 -3.61 -2.59
CA LEU A 128 20.27 -3.61 -1.16
C LEU A 128 21.77 -3.56 -0.82
N THR A 129 22.63 -3.43 -1.83
CA THR A 129 24.11 -3.50 -1.72
C THR A 129 24.76 -2.25 -2.31
#